data_AF-A0A952C6P8-F1
#
_entry.id   AF-A0A952C6P8-F1
#
_cell.length_a   1.000
_cell.length_b   1.000
_cell.length_c   1.000
_cell.angle_alpha   90.00
_cell.angle_beta   90.00
_cell.angle_gamma   90.00
#
_symmetry.space_group_name_H-M   'P 1'
#
loop_
_entity.id
_entity.type
_entity.pdbx_description
1 polymer ?
#
loop_
_entity_poly.entity_id
_entity_poly.type
_entity_poly.pdbx_seq_one_letter_code
_entity_poly.pdbx_strand_id
1 'polypeptide(L)'
;MNLKIFVILLAGIFLMTSCSKEESFERERLNRPNSLGNDIPGGLLVKSVAGIEGAADSMVTLYTYDPNKRIARWFNTWVGESDDAFIESDMRFYRNAEGNVNRLSKTEKIIYEGLVHYADSLDYKLQLNELGQMVYAIRTV
;
A
#
# COMPACT_ATOMS: atom_id res chain seq x y z
N MET A 1 -49.09 -13.76 15.78
CA MET A 1 -47.95 -12.82 15.85
C MET A 1 -48.01 -11.92 14.63
N ASN A 2 -48.15 -10.60 14.79
CA ASN A 2 -48.42 -9.69 13.67
C ASN A 2 -47.21 -9.61 12.72
N LEU A 3 -47.41 -9.96 11.44
CA LEU A 3 -46.38 -9.94 10.39
C LEU A 3 -45.63 -8.59 10.32
N LYS A 4 -46.33 -7.49 10.63
CA LYS A 4 -45.75 -6.13 10.71
C LYS A 4 -44.70 -5.98 11.80
N ILE A 5 -44.88 -6.65 12.95
CA ILE A 5 -43.92 -6.62 14.06
C ILE A 5 -42.67 -7.43 13.69
N PHE A 6 -42.83 -8.54 12.96
CA PHE A 6 -41.72 -9.38 12.52
C PHE A 6 -40.80 -8.65 11.53
N VAL A 7 -41.36 -7.87 10.60
CA VAL A 7 -40.59 -7.09 9.63
C VAL A 7 -39.80 -5.95 10.29
N ILE A 8 -40.40 -5.28 11.29
CA ILE A 8 -39.72 -4.23 12.05
C ILE A 8 -38.56 -4.81 12.88
N LEU A 9 -38.74 -5.99 13.45
CA LEU A 9 -37.69 -6.68 14.21
C LEU A 9 -36.51 -7.07 13.30
N LEU A 10 -36.78 -7.59 12.09
CA LEU A 10 -35.73 -7.95 11.14
C LEU A 10 -34.94 -6.73 10.64
N ALA A 11 -35.62 -5.62 10.36
CA ALA A 11 -34.96 -4.39 9.93
C ALA A 11 -34.04 -3.80 11.01
N GLY A 12 -34.40 -3.95 12.30
CA GLY A 12 -33.57 -3.50 13.42
C GLY A 12 -32.26 -4.28 13.58
N ILE A 13 -32.25 -5.58 13.25
CA ILE A 13 -31.05 -6.42 13.35
C ILE A 13 -30.01 -6.04 12.27
N PHE A 14 -30.45 -5.68 11.06
CA PHE A 14 -29.55 -5.28 9.97
C PHE A 14 -28.84 -3.93 10.22
N LEU A 15 -29.41 -3.04 11.02
CA LEU A 15 -28.79 -1.75 11.34
C LEU A 15 -27.69 -1.87 12.41
N MET A 16 -27.70 -2.94 13.21
CA MET A 16 -26.72 -3.16 14.29
C MET A 16 -25.41 -3.79 13.79
N THR A 17 -25.40 -4.47 12.64
CA THR A 17 -24.19 -5.14 12.10
C THR A 17 -23.31 -4.23 11.24
N SER A 18 -23.76 -3.01 10.92
CA SER A 18 -23.00 -2.04 10.11
C SER A 18 -21.96 -1.25 10.91
N CYS A 19 -21.89 -1.42 12.23
CA CYS A 19 -20.88 -0.79 13.10
C CYS A 19 -19.85 -1.81 13.60
N SER A 20 -19.42 -2.74 12.74
CA SER A 20 -18.19 -3.48 12.99
C SER A 20 -17.02 -2.50 12.95
N LYS A 21 -16.66 -2.00 14.14
CA LYS A 21 -15.44 -1.25 14.39
C LYS A 21 -14.27 -2.10 13.89
N GLU A 22 -13.64 -1.68 12.80
CA GLU A 22 -12.41 -2.30 12.32
C GLU A 22 -11.34 -2.11 13.41
N GLU A 23 -10.92 -3.22 14.01
CA GLU A 23 -9.86 -3.22 15.00
C GLU A 23 -8.52 -3.27 14.27
N SER A 24 -7.74 -2.18 14.34
CA SER A 24 -6.40 -2.18 13.75
C SER A 24 -5.49 -3.05 14.61
N PHE A 25 -4.96 -4.13 14.04
CA PHE A 25 -4.09 -5.14 14.68
C PHE A 25 -2.67 -4.64 15.06
N GLU A 26 -2.46 -3.34 15.32
CA GLU A 26 -1.12 -2.82 15.63
C GLU A 26 -0.64 -3.15 17.06
N ARG A 27 -1.47 -3.78 17.90
CA ARG A 27 -1.14 -3.99 19.32
C ARG A 27 -1.04 -5.47 19.67
N GLU A 28 0.08 -6.09 19.30
CA GLU A 28 0.81 -7.13 20.06
C GLU A 28 1.83 -7.88 19.19
N ARG A 29 2.88 -7.19 18.70
CA ARG A 29 4.16 -7.84 18.34
C ARG A 29 5.37 -6.99 18.72
N LEU A 30 5.39 -6.52 19.96
CA LEU A 30 6.66 -6.23 20.64
C LEU A 30 7.34 -7.58 20.92
N ASN A 31 8.03 -8.16 19.93
CA ASN A 31 9.12 -9.15 20.08
C ASN A 31 9.50 -9.81 18.73
N ARG A 32 9.87 -9.00 17.72
CA ARG A 32 10.81 -9.46 16.68
C ARG A 32 11.87 -8.39 16.45
N PRO A 33 13.16 -8.72 16.60
CA PRO A 33 14.24 -7.77 16.34
C PRO A 33 14.48 -7.73 14.83
N ASN A 34 13.68 -6.98 14.09
CA ASN A 34 14.07 -6.57 12.74
C ASN A 34 14.71 -5.20 12.85
N SER A 35 16.04 -5.24 12.92
CA SER A 35 16.97 -4.15 12.75
C SER A 35 16.69 -3.38 11.45
N LEU A 36 15.82 -2.38 11.51
CA LEU A 36 15.79 -1.23 10.61
C LEU A 36 15.53 0.01 11.46
N GLY A 37 16.63 0.65 11.89
CA GLY A 37 16.67 2.04 12.35
C GLY A 37 15.69 2.42 13.46
N ASN A 38 16.13 2.27 14.71
CA ASN A 38 15.64 3.12 15.80
C ASN A 38 15.91 4.58 15.40
N ASP A 39 14.86 5.34 15.02
CA ASP A 39 14.70 6.80 15.14
C ASP A 39 13.72 7.39 14.11
N ILE A 40 12.52 6.81 13.94
CA ILE A 40 11.41 7.53 13.29
C ILE A 40 10.44 8.00 14.38
N PRO A 41 10.61 9.22 14.93
CA PRO A 41 9.66 9.79 15.88
C PRO A 41 8.36 10.12 15.14
N GLY A 42 7.34 9.25 15.23
CA GLY A 42 6.00 9.58 14.74
C GLY A 42 5.06 8.47 14.30
N GLY A 43 5.33 7.18 14.52
CA GLY A 43 4.35 6.12 14.21
C GLY A 43 4.02 5.97 12.72
N LEU A 44 5.01 6.20 11.85
CA LEU A 44 4.83 6.01 10.41
C LEU A 44 4.90 4.53 10.04
N LEU A 45 4.02 4.07 9.14
CA LEU A 45 3.99 2.70 8.64
C LEU A 45 5.23 2.43 7.78
N VAL A 46 6.17 1.61 8.26
CA VAL A 46 7.40 1.29 7.50
C VAL A 46 7.28 0.02 6.66
N LYS A 47 6.35 -0.88 7.02
CA LYS A 47 6.17 -2.17 6.37
C LYS A 47 4.74 -2.66 6.53
N SER A 48 4.15 -3.17 5.45
CA SER A 48 2.94 -3.97 5.48
C SER A 48 3.18 -5.33 4.82
N VAL A 49 2.40 -6.33 5.23
CA VAL A 49 2.41 -7.67 4.64
C VAL A 49 0.97 -8.05 4.40
N ALA A 50 0.62 -8.33 3.15
CA ALA A 50 -0.68 -8.85 2.77
C ALA A 50 -0.51 -10.31 2.34
N GLY A 51 -1.29 -11.21 2.96
CA GLY A 51 -1.45 -12.58 2.48
C GLY A 51 -2.66 -12.66 1.56
N ILE A 52 -2.60 -13.53 0.56
CA ILE A 52 -3.76 -13.85 -0.28
C ILE A 52 -4.48 -15.04 0.34
N GLU A 53 -5.76 -14.91 0.67
CA GLU A 53 -6.51 -16.02 1.26
C GLU A 53 -6.53 -17.23 0.33
N GLY A 54 -6.15 -18.40 0.84
CA GLY A 54 -6.07 -19.63 0.06
C GLY A 54 -4.82 -19.79 -0.82
N ALA A 55 -3.90 -18.82 -0.78
CA ALA A 55 -2.58 -18.94 -1.37
C ALA A 55 -1.50 -18.67 -0.31
N ALA A 56 -0.31 -19.22 -0.52
CA ALA A 56 0.83 -18.91 0.34
C ALA A 56 1.65 -17.71 -0.16
N ASP A 57 1.24 -17.14 -1.28
CA ASP A 57 1.77 -15.91 -1.81
C ASP A 57 1.53 -14.76 -0.83
N SER A 58 2.57 -13.97 -0.63
CA SER A 58 2.48 -12.76 0.18
C SER A 58 3.07 -11.56 -0.56
N MET A 59 2.41 -10.41 -0.41
CA MET A 59 2.96 -9.13 -0.83
C MET A 59 3.54 -8.43 0.38
N VAL A 60 4.82 -8.10 0.32
CA VAL A 60 5.50 -7.24 1.29
C VAL A 60 5.65 -5.85 0.70
N THR A 61 5.12 -4.83 1.35
CA THR A 61 5.35 -3.42 0.98
C THR A 61 6.24 -2.75 2.02
N LEU A 62 7.29 -2.06 1.56
CA LEU A 62 8.14 -1.20 2.37
C LEU A 62 7.89 0.26 2.00
N TYR A 63 7.80 1.12 3.00
CA TYR A 63 7.59 2.56 2.81
C TYR A 63 8.79 3.35 3.32
N THR A 64 9.12 4.40 2.57
CA THR A 64 10.11 5.39 3.00
C THR A 64 9.52 6.78 2.85
N TYR A 65 10.01 7.70 3.67
CA TYR A 65 9.43 9.03 3.85
C TYR A 65 10.46 10.11 3.58
N ASP A 66 9.99 11.26 3.10
CA ASP A 66 10.79 12.47 2.99
C ASP A 66 10.98 13.15 4.37
N PRO A 67 11.83 14.18 4.50
CA PRO A 67 12.03 14.90 5.76
C PRO A 67 10.74 15.52 6.35
N ASN A 68 9.71 15.71 5.53
CA ASN A 68 8.39 16.21 5.92
C ASN A 68 7.41 15.09 6.29
N LYS A 69 7.89 13.85 6.47
CA LYS A 69 7.11 12.66 6.83
C LYS A 69 6.04 12.27 5.80
N ARG A 70 6.25 12.60 4.52
CA ARG A 70 5.37 12.19 3.41
C ARG A 70 6.00 11.00 2.68
N ILE A 71 5.17 10.09 2.16
CA ILE A 71 5.69 8.93 1.41
C ILE A 71 6.51 9.40 0.21
N ALA A 72 7.78 8.99 0.19
CA ALA A 72 8.75 9.26 -0.86
C ALA A 72 8.91 8.06 -1.80
N ARG A 73 8.77 6.83 -1.27
CA ARG A 73 8.84 5.60 -2.05
C ARG A 73 8.09 4.48 -1.36
N TRP A 74 7.42 3.66 -2.17
CA TRP A 74 6.95 2.33 -1.78
C TRP A 74 7.66 1.26 -2.62
N PHE A 75 8.02 0.16 -1.98
CA PHE A 75 8.68 -0.96 -2.63
C PHE A 75 7.93 -2.24 -2.29
N ASN A 76 7.38 -2.89 -3.31
CA ASN A 76 6.62 -4.11 -3.18
C ASN A 76 7.47 -5.31 -3.62
N THR A 77 7.38 -6.39 -2.87
CA THR A 77 7.87 -7.71 -3.27
C THR A 77 6.72 -8.70 -3.15
N TRP A 78 6.38 -9.37 -4.24
CA TRP A 78 5.40 -10.45 -4.29
C TRP A 78 6.15 -11.76 -4.26
N VAL A 79 6.09 -12.48 -3.14
CA VAL A 79 6.83 -13.73 -2.92
C VAL A 79 5.83 -14.89 -2.93
N GLY A 80 6.03 -15.84 -3.84
CA GLY A 80 5.29 -17.11 -3.86
C GLY A 80 5.87 -18.17 -2.91
N GLU A 81 5.19 -19.32 -2.77
CA GLU A 81 5.52 -20.34 -1.76
C GLU A 81 6.81 -21.14 -2.04
N SER A 82 7.29 -21.23 -3.29
CA SER A 82 8.50 -21.99 -3.62
C SER A 82 9.08 -21.60 -4.97
N ASP A 83 10.38 -21.29 -5.08
CA ASP A 83 11.23 -21.13 -6.29
C ASP A 83 10.62 -20.42 -7.53
N ASP A 84 9.45 -19.83 -7.38
CA ASP A 84 8.65 -19.22 -8.42
C ASP A 84 9.12 -17.79 -8.66
N ALA A 85 8.79 -17.29 -9.84
CA ALA A 85 9.13 -15.93 -10.21
C ALA A 85 8.50 -14.95 -9.20
N PHE A 86 9.32 -14.11 -8.56
CA PHE A 86 8.83 -13.06 -7.68
C PHE A 86 8.86 -11.71 -8.40
N ILE A 87 7.92 -10.84 -8.04
CA ILE A 87 7.77 -9.52 -8.66
C ILE A 87 8.24 -8.45 -7.69
N GLU A 88 9.18 -7.62 -8.12
CA GLU A 88 9.55 -6.40 -7.42
C GLU A 88 8.95 -5.19 -8.11
N SER A 89 8.33 -4.29 -7.35
CA SER A 89 7.82 -3.02 -7.86
C SER A 89 8.33 -1.87 -6.98
N ASP A 90 9.17 -1.00 -7.54
CA ASP A 90 9.64 0.22 -6.90
C ASP A 90 8.83 1.38 -7.47
N MET A 91 8.18 2.18 -6.63
CA MET A 91 7.66 3.45 -7.09
C MET A 91 8.01 4.62 -6.18
N ARG A 92 8.37 5.72 -6.82
CA ARG A 92 8.96 6.91 -6.21
C ARG A 92 8.13 8.13 -6.51
N PHE A 93 7.96 8.96 -5.50
CA PHE A 93 7.14 10.16 -5.53
C PHE A 93 8.04 11.38 -5.42
N TYR A 94 8.10 12.17 -6.49
CA TYR A 94 8.84 13.43 -6.50
C TYR A 94 7.87 14.59 -6.36
N ARG A 95 8.25 15.55 -5.51
CA ARG A 95 7.42 16.69 -5.16
C ARG A 95 8.03 18.00 -5.61
N ASN A 96 7.19 18.97 -5.94
CA ASN A 96 7.59 20.34 -6.19
C ASN A 96 7.85 21.10 -4.87
N ALA A 97 8.20 22.39 -4.97
CA ALA A 97 8.50 23.25 -3.82
C ALA A 97 7.28 23.41 -2.89
N GLU A 98 6.07 23.39 -3.45
CA GLU A 98 4.81 23.46 -2.72
C GLU A 98 4.46 22.13 -2.02
N GLY A 99 5.21 21.06 -2.31
CA GLY A 99 5.02 19.75 -1.68
C GLY A 99 4.04 18.81 -2.38
N ASN A 100 3.52 19.21 -3.54
CA ASN A 100 2.64 18.38 -4.38
C ASN A 100 3.46 17.41 -5.21
N VAL A 101 2.96 16.18 -5.40
CA VAL A 101 3.61 15.20 -6.27
C VAL A 101 3.47 15.68 -7.71
N ASN A 102 4.60 15.94 -8.38
CA ASN A 102 4.62 16.40 -9.77
C ASN A 102 5.30 15.40 -10.72
N ARG A 103 5.95 14.36 -10.17
CA ARG A 103 6.49 13.26 -10.94
C ARG A 103 6.39 11.94 -10.17
N LEU A 104 6.02 10.88 -10.88
CA LEU A 104 6.05 9.50 -10.40
C LEU A 104 7.04 8.71 -11.25
N SER A 105 7.77 7.80 -10.62
CA SER A 105 8.58 6.81 -11.32
C SER A 105 8.20 5.44 -10.80
N LYS A 106 7.91 4.49 -11.70
CA LYS A 106 7.63 3.09 -11.39
C LYS A 106 8.66 2.23 -12.10
N THR A 107 9.27 1.30 -11.40
CA THR A 107 10.09 0.23 -11.98
C THR A 107 9.50 -1.09 -11.52
N GLU A 108 9.38 -2.03 -12.44
CA GLU A 108 8.90 -3.37 -12.15
C GLU A 108 9.89 -4.40 -12.68
N LYS A 109 10.12 -5.46 -11.92
CA LYS A 109 11.00 -6.57 -12.29
C LYS A 109 10.33 -7.89 -11.98
N ILE A 110 10.51 -8.85 -12.87
CA ILE A 110 10.19 -10.26 -12.62
C ILE A 110 11.52 -10.99 -12.48
N ILE A 111 11.73 -11.61 -11.31
CA ILE A 111 12.95 -12.30 -10.96
C ILE A 111 12.64 -13.78 -10.78
N TYR A 112 13.35 -14.63 -11.51
CA TYR A 112 13.22 -16.09 -11.45
C TYR A 112 14.62 -16.70 -11.31
N GLU A 113 14.80 -17.63 -10.37
CA GLU A 113 16.10 -18.23 -10.04
C GLU A 113 17.22 -17.19 -9.77
N GLY A 114 16.86 -16.02 -9.23
CA GLY A 114 17.78 -14.91 -8.96
C GLY A 114 18.19 -14.07 -10.18
N LEU A 115 17.66 -14.37 -11.36
CA LEU A 115 17.90 -13.63 -12.60
C LEU A 115 16.70 -12.73 -12.94
N VAL A 116 16.97 -11.55 -13.49
CA VAL A 116 15.92 -10.63 -13.98
C VAL A 116 15.49 -11.09 -15.37
N HIS A 117 14.27 -11.60 -15.48
CA HIS A 117 13.69 -12.05 -16.76
C HIS A 117 12.96 -10.92 -17.49
N TYR A 118 12.38 -10.01 -16.72
CA TYR A 118 11.69 -8.84 -17.26
C TYR A 118 11.99 -7.64 -16.37
N ALA A 119 12.18 -6.48 -16.99
CA ALA A 119 12.25 -5.21 -16.33
C ALA A 119 11.61 -4.14 -17.20
N ASP A 120 10.77 -3.30 -16.60
CA ASP A 120 10.23 -2.10 -17.24
C ASP A 120 10.28 -0.93 -16.27
N SER A 121 10.35 0.26 -16.83
CA SER A 121 10.32 1.52 -16.09
C SER A 121 9.41 2.53 -16.76
N LEU A 122 8.59 3.18 -15.95
CA LEU A 122 7.62 4.18 -16.34
C LEU A 122 7.87 5.44 -15.53
N ASP A 123 8.19 6.53 -16.20
CA ASP A 123 8.20 7.84 -15.58
C ASP A 123 6.97 8.63 -16.03
N TYR A 124 6.34 9.31 -15.10
CA TYR A 124 5.18 10.15 -15.34
C TYR A 124 5.44 11.56 -14.84
N LYS A 125 5.27 12.55 -15.70
CA LYS A 125 5.13 13.94 -15.27
C LYS A 125 3.66 14.25 -15.04
N LEU A 126 3.31 14.68 -13.83
CA LEU A 126 1.94 15.00 -13.45
C LEU A 126 1.68 16.48 -13.71
N GLN A 127 0.61 16.77 -14.45
CA GLN A 127 0.11 18.12 -14.59
C GLN A 127 -0.92 18.38 -13.49
N LEU A 128 -0.66 19.43 -12.70
CA LEU A 128 -1.52 19.83 -11.58
C LEU A 128 -2.31 21.08 -11.95
N ASN A 129 -3.49 21.25 -11.35
CA ASN A 129 -4.21 22.52 -11.34
C ASN A 129 -3.66 23.44 -10.22
N GLU A 130 -4.22 24.65 -10.11
CA GLU A 130 -3.82 25.64 -9.10
C GLU A 130 -4.06 25.16 -7.65
N LEU A 131 -4.94 24.16 -7.46
CA LEU A 131 -5.22 23.54 -6.16
C LEU A 131 -4.29 22.35 -5.86
N GLY A 132 -3.32 22.05 -6.72
CA GLY A 132 -2.40 20.92 -6.57
C GLY A 132 -3.01 19.55 -6.90
N GLN A 133 -4.22 19.52 -7.48
CA GLN A 133 -4.88 18.28 -7.89
C GLN A 133 -4.39 17.86 -9.28
N MET A 134 -4.22 16.55 -9.48
CA MET A 134 -3.83 16.00 -10.78
C MET A 134 -4.95 16.20 -11.80
N VAL A 135 -4.60 16.76 -12.96
CA VAL A 135 -5.48 16.88 -14.13
C VAL A 135 -5.19 15.76 -15.12
N TYR A 136 -3.92 15.56 -15.46
CA TYR A 136 -3.46 14.46 -16.32
C TYR A 136 -2.00 14.10 -16.01
N ALA A 137 -1.56 12.97 -16.56
CA ALA A 137 -0.17 12.51 -16.48
C ALA A 137 0.36 12.23 -17.89
N ILE A 138 1.60 12.66 -18.16
CA ILE A 138 2.31 12.33 -19.39
C ILE A 138 3.35 11.27 -19.05
N ARG A 139 3.27 10.11 -19.71
CA ARG A 139 4.37 9.14 -19.69
C ARG A 139 5.57 9.74 -20.41
N THR A 140 6.68 9.85 -19.70
CA THR A 140 7.98 10.26 -20.24
C THR A 140 8.81 9.02 -20.50
N VAL A 141 9.48 9.00 -21.66
CA VAL A 141 10.42 7.93 -22.06
C VAL A 141 11.82 8.33 -21.68
#